data_AF-A0A523TY63-F1
#
_entry.id   AF-A0A523TY63-F1
#
_cell.length_a   1.000
_cell.length_b   1.000
_cell.length_c   1.000
_cell.angle_alpha   90.00
_cell.angle_beta   90.00
_cell.angle_gamma   90.00
#
_symmetry.space_group_name_H-M   'P 1'
#
loop_
_entity.id
_entity.type
_entity.pdbx_description
1 polymer ?
#
loop_
_entity_poly.entity_id
_entity_poly.type
_entity_poly.pdbx_seq_one_letter_code
_entity_poly.pdbx_strand_id
1 'polypeptide(L)' 'QHGPISRQGSPYLREAMVGAALRAIRYSPRLRAFYQRIAKRRGSGMARVALGRKMLIIAWTMLMRGEPYREDYR' A
#
# COMPACT_ATOMS: atom_id res chain seq x y z
N GLN A 1 22.12 -0.91 -6.08
CA GLN A 1 21.97 0.56 -6.12
C GLN A 1 20.47 0.88 -6.11
N HIS A 2 19.96 1.58 -5.10
CA HIS A 2 18.53 1.89 -5.01
C HIS A 2 18.25 3.19 -5.77
N GLY A 3 17.72 3.07 -6.99
CA GLY A 3 17.28 4.23 -7.76
C GLY A 3 16.20 5.04 -7.02
N PRO A 4 16.07 6.34 -7.32
CA PRO A 4 15.06 7.20 -6.70
C PRO A 4 13.66 6.59 -6.89
N ILE A 5 12.80 6.74 -5.88
CA ILE A 5 11.42 6.26 -5.93
C ILE A 5 10.77 6.85 -7.19
N SER A 6 10.51 5.98 -8.17
CA SER A 6 9.83 6.38 -9.39
C SER A 6 8.53 7.12 -9.04
N ARG A 7 8.51 8.43 -9.30
CA ARG A 7 7.33 9.30 -9.13
C ARG A 7 6.33 9.13 -10.28
N GLN A 8 6.32 7.96 -10.94
CA GLN A 8 5.35 7.65 -11.96
C GLN A 8 3.94 7.53 -11.35
N GLY A 9 2.95 8.07 -12.08
CA GLY A 9 1.54 8.15 -11.69
C GLY A 9 1.12 9.50 -11.08
N SER A 10 -0.18 9.67 -10.86
CA SER A 10 -0.73 10.90 -10.28
C SER A 10 -0.31 11.07 -8.81
N PRO A 11 0.24 12.24 -8.41
CA PRO A 11 0.56 12.52 -7.02
C PRO A 11 -0.68 12.50 -6.12
N TYR A 12 -1.82 12.97 -6.62
CA TYR A 12 -3.09 12.98 -5.89
C TYR A 12 -3.57 11.57 -5.53
N LEU A 13 -3.50 10.63 -6.47
CA LEU A 13 -3.85 9.23 -6.21
C LEU A 13 -2.94 8.61 -5.15
N ARG A 14 -1.66 8.95 -5.17
CA ARG A 14 -0.70 8.48 -4.19
C ARG A 14 -1.01 9.01 -2.79
N GLU A 15 -1.28 10.31 -2.66
CA GLU A 15 -1.63 10.92 -1.38
C GLU A 15 -2.95 10.37 -0.83
N ALA A 16 -3.98 10.26 -1.66
CA ALA A 16 -5.25 9.67 -1.29
C ALA A 16 -5.08 8.24 -0.78
N MET A 17 -4.31 7.41 -1.50
CA MET A 17 -4.05 6.02 -1.11
C MET A 17 -3.16 5.89 0.11
N VAL A 18 -2.21 6.81 0.33
CA VAL A 18 -1.41 6.86 1.56
C VAL A 18 -2.30 7.19 2.77
N GLY A 19 -3.23 8.14 2.62
CA GLY A 19 -4.23 8.47 3.64
C GLY A 19 -5.17 7.29 3.95
N ALA A 20 -5.69 6.64 2.91
CA ALA A 20 -6.50 5.43 3.04
C ALA A 20 -5.70 4.29 3.70
N ALA A 21 -4.42 4.18 3.37
CA ALA A 21 -3.55 3.14 3.89
C ALA A 21 -3.37 3.20 5.40
N LEU A 22 -3.29 4.40 5.96
CA LEU A 22 -3.25 4.58 7.41
C LEU A 22 -4.51 4.08 8.13
N ARG A 23 -5.67 4.12 7.45
CA ARG A 23 -6.91 3.53 7.98
C ARG A 23 -6.87 2.01 7.85
N ALA A 24 -6.47 1.48 6.70
CA ALA A 24 -6.48 0.05 6.46
C ALA A 24 -5.49 -0.75 7.35
N ILE A 25 -4.39 -0.15 7.84
CA ILE A 25 -3.53 -0.78 8.88
C ILE A 25 -4.32 -1.15 10.14
N ARG A 26 -5.37 -0.40 10.48
CA ARG A 26 -6.19 -0.64 11.68
C ARG A 26 -7.15 -1.81 11.51
N TYR A 27 -7.57 -2.10 10.28
CA TYR A 27 -8.58 -3.12 10.00
C TYR A 27 -7.98 -4.44 9.50
N SER A 28 -6.79 -4.41 8.89
CA SER A 28 -6.15 -5.59 8.30
C SER A 28 -4.81 -5.92 8.98
N PRO A 29 -4.73 -7.04 9.72
CA PRO A 29 -3.48 -7.51 10.31
C PRO A 29 -2.38 -7.75 9.26
N ARG A 30 -2.74 -8.20 8.05
CA ARG A 30 -1.80 -8.48 6.95
C ARG A 30 -1.14 -7.20 6.42
N LEU A 31 -1.94 -6.14 6.26
CA LEU A 31 -1.44 -4.83 5.84
C LEU A 31 -0.58 -4.18 6.93
N ARG A 32 -0.95 -4.36 8.20
CA ARG A 32 -0.13 -3.94 9.35
C ARG A 32 1.23 -4.64 9.38
N ALA A 33 1.26 -5.95 9.19
CA ALA A 33 2.52 -6.71 9.14
C ALA A 33 3.42 -6.28 7.97
N PHE A 34 2.83 -6.00 6.79
CA PHE A 34 3.57 -5.47 5.65
C PHE A 34 4.17 -4.09 5.95
N TYR A 35 3.37 -3.19 6.53
CA TYR A 35 3.83 -1.87 6.96
C TYR A 35 5.00 -1.97 7.94
N GLN A 36 4.86 -2.78 8.99
CA GLN A 36 5.90 -2.95 10.02
C GLN A 36 7.21 -3.49 9.43
N ARG A 37 7.13 -4.45 8.50
CA ARG A 37 8.31 -5.00 7.82
C ARG A 37 9.10 -3.95 7.05
N ILE A 38 8.40 -3.04 6.36
CA ILE A 38 9.06 -1.96 5.61
C ILE A 38 9.52 -0.85 6.55
N ALA A 39 8.72 -0.51 7.57
CA ALA A 39 9.07 0.49 8.56
C ALA A 39 10.38 0.13 9.29
N LYS A 40 10.56 -1.15 9.65
CA LYS A 40 11.79 -1.66 10.25
C LYS A 40 13.02 -1.53 9.34
N ARG A 41 12.84 -1.59 8.01
CA ARG A 41 13.95 -1.58 7.05
C ARG A 41 14.28 -0.19 6.49
N ARG A 42 13.29 0.68 6.33
CA ARG A 42 13.41 1.95 5.57
C ARG A 42 12.76 3.16 6.27
N GLY A 43 12.25 2.99 7.48
CA GLY A 43 11.56 4.03 8.23
C GLY A 43 10.08 4.18 7.86
N SER A 44 9.33 4.85 8.75
CA SER A 44 7.87 4.97 8.69
C SER A 44 7.37 5.73 7.46
N GLY A 45 8.08 6.75 6.99
CA GLY A 45 7.69 7.52 5.79
C GLY A 45 7.68 6.66 4.53
N MET A 46 8.76 5.91 4.30
CA MET A 46 8.87 4.98 3.18
C MET A 46 7.84 3.85 3.27
N ALA A 47 7.55 3.38 4.48
CA ALA A 47 6.56 2.34 4.71
C ALA A 47 5.14 2.79 4.35
N ARG A 48 4.76 4.04 4.65
CA ARG A 48 3.47 4.62 4.26
C ARG A 48 3.31 4.67 2.74
N VAL A 49 4.33 5.16 2.04
CA VAL A 49 4.32 5.23 0.56
C VAL A 49 4.24 3.83 -0.06
N ALA A 50 5.03 2.88 0.44
CA ALA A 50 5.01 1.50 -0.05
C ALA A 50 3.66 0.82 0.20
N LEU A 51 3.05 1.06 1.35
CA LEU A 51 1.74 0.54 1.69
C LEU A 51 0.63 1.16 0.81
N GLY A 52 0.66 2.47 0.58
CA GLY A 52 -0.27 3.15 -0.33
C GLY A 52 -0.19 2.58 -1.74
N ARG A 53 1.02 2.34 -2.26
CA ARG A 53 1.21 1.68 -3.56
C ARG A 53 0.62 0.27 -3.59
N LYS A 54 0.78 -0.50 -2.51
CA LYS A 54 0.19 -1.85 -2.42
C LYS A 54 -1.34 -1.81 -2.43
N MET A 55 -1.95 -0.86 -1.72
CA MET A 55 -3.40 -0.68 -1.75
C MET A 55 -3.94 -0.22 -3.10
N LEU A 56 -3.21 0.67 -3.78
CA LEU A 56 -3.59 1.07 -5.12
C LEU A 56 -3.63 -0.14 -6.08
N ILE A 57 -2.64 -1.03 -5.99
CA ILE A 57 -2.62 -2.27 -6.78
C ILE A 57 -3.81 -3.16 -6.42
N ILE A 58 -4.08 -3.35 -5.13
CA ILE A 58 -5.24 -4.14 -4.67
C ILE A 58 -6.54 -3.57 -5.23
N ALA A 59 -6.78 -2.26 -5.05
CA ALA A 59 -7.98 -1.59 -5.54
C ALA A 59 -8.11 -1.70 -7.07
N TRP A 60 -7.02 -1.50 -7.81
CA TRP A 60 -7.00 -1.68 -9.26
C TRP A 60 -7.31 -3.12 -9.66
N THR A 61 -6.72 -4.11 -8.99
CA THR A 61 -7.01 -5.53 -9.28
C THR A 61 -8.45 -5.91 -8.96
N MET A 62 -9.04 -5.36 -7.90
CA MET A 62 -10.45 -5.55 -7.57
C MET A 62 -11.35 -4.92 -8.64
N LEU A 63 -11.02 -3.69 -9.07
CA LEU A 63 -11.76 -2.99 -10.12
C LEU A 63 -11.71 -3.75 -11.46
N MET A 64 -10.53 -4.26 -11.82
CA MET A 64 -10.32 -4.96 -13.10
C MET A 64 -10.89 -6.37 -13.09
N ARG A 65 -10.87 -7.06 -11.94
CA ARG A 65 -11.33 -8.47 -11.82
C ARG A 65 -12.78 -8.59 -11.35
N GLY A 66 -13.38 -7.52 -10.82
CA GLY A 66 -14.72 -7.56 -10.22
C GLY A 66 -14.81 -8.41 -8.95
N GLU A 67 -13.68 -8.81 -8.36
CA GLU A 67 -13.63 -9.68 -7.18
C GLU A 67 -13.38 -8.88 -5.90
N PRO A 68 -14.07 -9.21 -4.79
CA PRO A 68 -13.82 -8.59 -3.50
C PRO A 68 -12.42 -8.96 -2.97
N TYR A 69 -11.80 -8.04 -2.22
CA TYR A 69 -10.52 -8.29 -1.56
C TYR A 69 -10.70 -9.42 -0.55
N ARG A 70 -10.06 -10.55 -0.81
CA ARG A 70 -9.94 -11.64 0.14
C ARG A 70 -8.57 -11.54 0.82
N GLU A 71 -8.57 -11.36 2.13
CA GLU A 71 -7.33 -11.34 2.91
C GLU A 71 -6.63 -12.72 2.93
N ASP A 72 -7.37 -13.77 2.54
CA ASP A 72 -7.12 -15.18 2.78
C ASP A 72 -6.37 -15.89 1.64
N TYR A 73 -5.95 -15.19 0.58
CA TYR A 73 -5.17 -15.83 -0.49
C TYR A 73 -3.83 -16.35 0.04
N ARG A 74 -3.78 -17.67 0.24
CA ARG A 74 -2.64 -18.55 0.54
C ARG A 74 -1.90 -18.90 -0.74
#